data_AF-A0A359E9G5-F1
#
_entry.id   AF-A0A359E9G5-F1
#
_cell.length_a   1.000
_cell.length_b   1.000
_cell.length_c   1.000
_cell.angle_alpha   90.00
_cell.angle_beta   90.00
_cell.angle_gamma   90.00
#
_symmetry.space_group_name_H-M   'P 1'
#
loop_
_entity.id
_entity.type
_entity.pdbx_description
1 polymer ?
#
loop_
_entity_poly.entity_id
_entity_poly.type
_entity_poly.pdbx_seq_one_letter_code
_entity_poly.pdbx_strand_id
1 'polypeptide(L)'
;MSRMLKSISIAFLLIGVLLISSCTDNDPFIRTLDVNAQSPIVMVLKNQANDFSTEVSAQVVKALDYTKIPYLTIDLGIISREFSIPNSVRSLVITTDRVQELRTEDFEELVEFVARGNSIVLTG
;
A
#
# COMPACT_ATOMS: atom_id res chain seq x y z
N MET A 1 13.72 -47.30 29.99
CA MET A 1 13.06 -45.98 30.20
C MET A 1 13.90 -44.78 29.79
N SER A 2 15.22 -44.71 30.05
CA SER A 2 16.07 -43.54 29.71
C SER A 2 16.12 -43.14 28.22
N ARG A 3 16.03 -44.09 27.28
CA ARG A 3 16.06 -43.78 25.83
C ARG A 3 14.77 -43.12 25.31
N MET A 4 13.63 -43.38 25.95
CA MET A 4 12.33 -42.84 25.53
C MET A 4 12.16 -41.37 25.95
N LEU A 5 12.75 -40.99 27.09
CA LEU A 5 12.76 -39.61 27.57
C LEU A 5 13.59 -38.68 26.67
N LYS A 6 14.70 -39.20 26.10
CA LYS A 6 15.58 -38.42 25.20
C LYS A 6 14.90 -38.09 23.88
N SER A 7 14.11 -39.01 23.32
CA SER A 7 13.39 -38.77 22.06
C SER A 7 12.30 -37.69 22.20
N ILE A 8 11.65 -37.61 23.36
CA ILE A 8 10.62 -36.61 23.64
C ILE A 8 11.25 -35.20 23.76
N SER A 9 12.40 -35.06 24.42
CA SER A 9 13.10 -33.77 24.49
C SER A 9 13.58 -33.27 23.13
N ILE A 10 14.01 -34.16 22.23
CA ILE A 10 14.43 -33.78 20.87
C ILE A 10 13.23 -33.30 20.05
N ALA A 11 12.07 -33.96 20.18
CA ALA A 11 10.85 -33.56 19.48
C ALA A 11 10.35 -32.17 19.93
N PHE A 12 10.39 -31.87 21.23
CA PHE A 12 10.01 -30.54 21.74
C PHE A 12 10.97 -29.43 21.29
N LEU A 13 12.27 -29.73 21.17
CA LEU A 13 13.26 -28.77 20.70
C LEU A 13 13.10 -28.46 19.20
N LEU A 14 12.73 -29.46 18.40
CA LEU A 14 12.41 -29.28 16.97
C LEU A 14 11.15 -28.45 16.73
N ILE A 15 10.11 -28.64 17.55
CA ILE A 15 8.87 -27.85 17.47
C ILE A 15 9.12 -26.40 17.92
N GLY A 16 9.98 -26.19 18.91
CA GLY A 16 10.38 -24.85 19.37
C GLY A 16 11.11 -24.05 18.27
N VAL A 17 12.01 -24.67 17.51
CA VAL A 17 12.76 -23.99 16.43
C VAL A 17 11.85 -23.62 15.25
N LEU A 18 10.84 -24.43 14.95
CA LEU A 18 9.87 -24.13 13.88
C LEU A 18 8.95 -22.94 14.22
N LEU A 19 8.70 -22.65 15.50
CA LEU A 19 7.85 -21.54 15.92
C LEU A 19 8.55 -20.18 15.95
N ILE A 20 9.89 -20.13 16.01
CA ILE A 20 10.65 -18.86 16.03
C ILE A 20 10.97 -18.38 14.60
N SER A 21 10.70 -19.20 13.57
CA SER A 21 10.91 -18.83 12.16
C SER A 21 9.70 -18.13 11.52
N SER A 22 8.64 -17.85 12.29
CA SER A 22 7.51 -17.06 11.78
C SER A 22 7.76 -15.56 11.99
N CYS A 23 7.68 -14.84 10.88
CA CYS A 23 7.57 -13.38 10.76
C CYS A 23 8.85 -12.58 11.07
N THR A 24 9.89 -12.78 10.26
CA THR A 24 10.64 -11.60 9.80
C THR A 24 10.03 -11.20 8.46
N ASP A 25 8.92 -10.44 8.52
CA ASP A 25 8.42 -9.71 7.37
C ASP A 25 9.38 -8.54 7.15
N ASN A 26 10.51 -8.85 6.52
CA ASN A 26 11.38 -7.85 5.97
C ASN A 26 10.59 -7.25 4.81
N ASP A 27 9.89 -6.16 5.07
CA ASP A 27 9.29 -5.35 4.03
C ASP A 27 10.21 -4.15 3.76
N PRO A 28 11.33 -4.29 3.02
CA PRO A 28 11.97 -3.14 2.41
C PRO A 28 11.19 -2.83 1.13
N PHE A 29 9.89 -2.50 1.23
CA PHE A 29 9.13 -2.02 0.07
C PHE A 29 9.32 -0.51 -0.14
N ILE A 30 10.56 -0.06 -0.07
CA ILE A 30 11.01 0.95 -1.02
C ILE A 30 11.50 0.17 -2.25
N ARG A 31 10.55 -0.35 -3.04
CA ARG A 31 10.80 -0.51 -4.47
C ARG A 31 10.72 0.86 -5.11
N THR A 32 11.76 1.65 -4.85
CA THR A 32 12.18 2.75 -5.72
C THR A 32 12.37 2.18 -7.11
N LEU A 33 11.69 2.81 -8.08
CA LEU A 33 12.07 2.97 -9.48
C LEU A 33 12.79 1.77 -10.13
N ASP A 34 12.08 1.07 -11.02
CA ASP A 34 12.45 0.99 -12.44
C ASP A 34 11.67 -0.13 -13.14
N VAL A 35 10.58 0.24 -13.84
CA VAL A 35 10.13 -0.49 -15.04
C VAL A 35 9.56 0.55 -16.01
N ASN A 36 10.44 1.18 -16.78
CA ASN A 36 10.18 2.18 -17.83
C ASN A 36 9.80 3.58 -17.32
N ALA A 37 10.50 4.59 -17.85
CA ALA A 37 10.32 6.03 -17.61
C ALA A 37 8.98 6.59 -18.13
N GLN A 38 7.86 5.94 -17.82
CA GLN A 38 6.52 6.38 -18.18
C GLN A 38 5.93 7.19 -17.03
N SER A 39 5.49 8.41 -17.34
CA SER A 39 4.81 9.26 -16.37
C SER A 39 3.55 8.56 -15.83
N PRO A 40 3.29 8.61 -14.52
CA PRO A 40 2.17 7.90 -13.92
C PRO A 40 0.85 8.42 -14.49
N ILE A 41 -0.04 7.50 -14.87
CA ILE A 41 -1.39 7.83 -15.34
C ILE A 41 -2.45 7.58 -14.26
N VAL A 42 -2.14 6.71 -13.29
CA VAL A 42 -2.97 6.48 -12.11
C VAL A 42 -2.23 6.97 -10.86
N MET A 43 -2.95 7.60 -9.94
CA MET A 43 -2.45 7.93 -8.62
C MET A 43 -3.31 7.23 -7.58
N VAL A 44 -2.69 6.51 -6.64
CA VAL A 44 -3.37 5.82 -5.55
C VAL A 44 -3.07 6.56 -4.26
N LEU A 45 -4.11 7.13 -3.64
CA LEU A 45 -4.05 7.72 -2.32
C LEU A 45 -4.46 6.67 -1.29
N LYS A 46 -3.55 6.38 -0.36
CA LYS A 46 -3.78 5.47 0.76
C LYS A 46 -3.57 6.18 2.09
N ASN A 47 -4.08 5.59 3.15
CA ASN A 47 -3.77 5.97 4.51
C ASN A 47 -3.25 4.74 5.26
N GLN A 48 -1.95 4.71 5.58
CA GLN A 48 -1.35 3.58 6.30
C GLN A 48 -1.85 3.43 7.74
N ALA A 49 -2.45 4.46 8.33
CA ALA A 49 -3.08 4.34 9.65
C ALA A 49 -4.43 3.59 9.60
N ASN A 50 -4.90 3.24 8.40
CA ASN A 50 -6.18 2.60 8.17
C ASN A 50 -5.97 1.23 7.50
N ASP A 51 -6.31 0.15 8.21
CA ASP A 51 -6.13 -1.23 7.74
C ASP A 51 -6.92 -1.52 6.45
N PHE A 52 -8.15 -1.00 6.36
CA PHE A 52 -8.98 -1.14 5.16
C PHE A 52 -8.33 -0.47 3.95
N SER A 53 -7.85 0.77 4.12
CA SER A 53 -7.13 1.48 3.05
C SER A 53 -5.86 0.74 2.63
N THR A 54 -5.16 0.15 3.59
CA THR A 54 -3.94 -0.64 3.33
C THR A 54 -4.27 -1.89 2.50
N GLU A 55 -5.31 -2.65 2.87
CA GLU A 55 -5.72 -3.84 2.13
C GLU A 55 -6.23 -3.51 0.73
N VAL A 56 -7.13 -2.52 0.61
CA VAL A 56 -7.70 -2.13 -0.68
C VAL A 56 -6.63 -1.57 -1.61
N SER A 57 -5.74 -0.72 -1.10
CA SER A 57 -4.64 -0.17 -1.91
C SER A 57 -3.70 -1.28 -2.41
N ALA A 58 -3.44 -2.32 -1.63
CA ALA A 58 -2.65 -3.47 -2.08
C ALA A 58 -3.33 -4.22 -3.23
N GLN A 59 -4.65 -4.40 -3.18
CA GLN A 59 -5.41 -5.03 -4.26
C GLN A 59 -5.41 -4.18 -5.54
N VAL A 60 -5.61 -2.86 -5.41
CA VAL A 60 -5.56 -1.91 -6.53
C VAL A 60 -4.19 -1.92 -7.18
N VAL A 61 -3.12 -1.78 -6.39
CA VAL A 61 -1.73 -1.80 -6.87
C VAL A 61 -1.42 -3.10 -7.59
N LYS A 62 -1.81 -4.25 -7.03
CA LYS A 62 -1.64 -5.55 -7.69
C LYS A 62 -2.32 -5.63 -9.05
N ALA A 63 -3.52 -5.06 -9.19
CA ALA A 63 -4.22 -4.99 -10.48
C ALA A 63 -3.52 -4.07 -11.49
N LEU A 64 -3.00 -2.93 -11.03
CA LEU A 64 -2.23 -2.00 -11.87
C LEU A 64 -0.91 -2.63 -12.33
N ASP A 65 -0.20 -3.33 -11.44
CA ASP A 65 1.02 -4.07 -11.76
C ASP A 65 0.78 -5.20 -12.78
N TYR A 66 -0.35 -5.91 -12.64
CA TYR A 66 -0.75 -6.96 -13.56
C TYR A 66 -1.02 -6.41 -14.96
N THR A 67 -1.72 -5.28 -15.05
CA THR A 67 -2.09 -4.61 -16.31
C THR A 67 -0.98 -3.73 -16.89
N LYS A 68 0.14 -3.55 -16.18
CA LYS A 68 1.25 -2.68 -16.57
C LYS A 68 0.85 -1.22 -16.75
N ILE A 69 -0.19 -0.79 -16.03
CA ILE A 69 -0.59 0.62 -15.98
C ILE A 69 0.41 1.36 -15.07
N PRO A 70 1.05 2.45 -15.53
CA PRO A 70 1.99 3.19 -14.69
C PRO A 70 1.23 3.97 -13.61
N TYR A 71 1.63 3.80 -12.36
CA TYR A 71 0.99 4.44 -11.21
C TYR A 71 1.97 5.05 -10.21
N LEU A 72 1.45 5.95 -9.40
CA LEU A 72 2.11 6.53 -8.23
C LEU A 72 1.26 6.27 -6.99
N THR A 73 1.87 5.88 -5.88
CA THR A 73 1.17 5.74 -4.59
C THR A 73 1.64 6.83 -3.63
N ILE A 74 0.70 7.55 -3.04
CA ILE A 74 0.94 8.53 -1.97
C ILE A 74 0.19 8.09 -0.73
N ASP A 75 0.84 8.28 0.41
CA ASP A 75 0.26 8.05 1.72
C ASP A 75 -0.10 9.37 2.39
N LEU A 76 -1.38 9.54 2.71
CA LEU A 76 -1.94 10.72 3.38
C LEU A 76 -1.53 10.81 4.86
N GLY A 77 -1.17 9.69 5.49
CA GLY A 77 -0.74 9.66 6.89
C GLY A 77 0.65 10.26 7.14
N ILE A 78 1.43 10.52 6.09
CA ILE A 78 2.78 11.09 6.20
C ILE A 78 2.67 12.62 6.10
N ILE A 79 2.56 13.25 7.28
CA ILE A 79 2.29 14.68 7.61
C ILE A 79 3.17 15.73 6.88
N SER A 80 4.12 15.35 6.04
CA SER A 80 5.14 16.26 5.47
C SER A 80 5.17 16.39 3.95
N ARG A 81 4.28 15.70 3.21
CA ARG A 81 4.28 15.81 1.74
C ARG A 81 3.24 16.82 1.29
N GLU A 82 3.71 17.83 0.55
CA GLU A 82 2.85 18.68 -0.26
C GLU A 82 2.04 17.77 -1.18
N PHE A 83 0.72 17.76 -1.00
CA PHE A 83 -0.19 17.05 -1.88
C PHE A 83 -0.09 17.75 -3.23
N SER A 84 0.29 16.99 -4.26
CA SER A 84 0.34 17.49 -5.63
C SER A 84 0.07 16.34 -6.57
N ILE A 85 -0.85 16.57 -7.51
CA ILE A 85 -1.26 15.61 -8.52
C ILE A 85 -0.48 15.90 -9.80
N PRO A 86 0.43 15.01 -10.24
CA PRO A 86 1.18 15.22 -11.47
C PRO A 86 0.26 15.39 -12.68
N ASN A 87 0.61 16.31 -13.59
CA ASN A 87 -0.17 16.58 -14.81
C ASN A 87 -0.34 15.36 -15.74
N SER A 88 0.43 14.29 -15.56
CA SER A 88 0.28 13.03 -16.30
C SER A 88 -0.85 12.15 -15.78
N VAL A 89 -1.27 12.34 -14.53
CA VAL A 89 -2.32 11.55 -13.89
C VAL A 89 -3.67 11.87 -14.55
N ARG A 90 -4.43 10.82 -14.84
CA ARG A 90 -5.78 10.87 -15.42
C ARG A 90 -6.82 10.23 -14.52
N SER A 91 -6.39 9.32 -13.65
CA SER A 91 -7.26 8.72 -12.65
C SER A 91 -6.62 8.75 -11.28
N LEU A 92 -7.41 9.13 -10.28
CA LEU A 92 -7.01 9.17 -8.89
C LEU A 92 -7.90 8.20 -8.11
N VAL A 93 -7.29 7.25 -7.41
CA VAL A 93 -7.96 6.23 -6.61
C VAL A 93 -7.78 6.58 -5.14
N ILE A 94 -8.87 6.86 -4.43
CA ILE A 94 -8.87 7.17 -3.00
C ILE A 94 -9.32 5.94 -2.26
N THR A 95 -8.42 5.39 -1.43
CA THR A 95 -8.66 4.14 -0.71
C THR A 95 -9.05 4.30 0.76
N THR A 96 -9.19 5.54 1.22
CA THR A 96 -9.71 5.84 2.56
C THR A 96 -11.24 5.84 2.56
N ASP A 97 -11.83 5.29 3.62
CA ASP A 97 -13.27 5.32 3.90
C ASP A 97 -13.74 6.68 4.46
N ARG A 98 -12.81 7.58 4.79
CA ARG A 98 -13.08 8.86 5.45
C ARG A 98 -12.54 10.03 4.65
N VAL A 99 -13.45 10.76 4.03
CA VAL A 99 -13.17 12.04 3.34
C VAL A 99 -12.53 13.06 4.29
N GLN A 100 -12.77 12.97 5.61
CA GLN A 100 -12.18 13.87 6.60
C GLN A 100 -10.66 13.71 6.77
N GLU A 101 -10.05 12.68 6.17
CA GLU A 101 -8.61 12.48 6.17
C GLU A 101 -7.88 13.36 5.14
N LEU A 102 -8.62 14.07 4.29
CA LEU A 102 -8.09 15.07 3.36
C LEU A 102 -8.16 16.46 3.98
N ARG A 103 -7.10 17.26 3.84
CA ARG A 103 -7.12 18.66 4.27
C ARG A 103 -7.95 19.48 3.29
N THR A 104 -8.42 20.65 3.73
CA THR A 104 -9.17 21.58 2.86
C THR A 104 -8.37 21.98 1.61
N GLU A 105 -7.07 22.19 1.76
CA GLU A 105 -6.15 22.50 0.66
C GLU A 105 -6.11 21.35 -0.38
N ASP A 106 -6.09 20.11 0.09
CA ASP A 106 -6.07 18.92 -0.77
C ASP A 106 -7.40 18.78 -1.55
N PHE A 107 -8.50 19.27 -0.97
CA PHE A 107 -9.82 19.24 -1.60
C PHE A 107 -9.92 20.18 -2.81
N GLU A 108 -9.34 21.38 -2.73
CA GLU A 108 -9.33 22.33 -3.85
C GLU A 108 -8.61 21.72 -5.07
N GLU A 109 -7.47 21.06 -4.83
CA GLU A 109 -6.73 20.40 -5.91
C GLU A 109 -7.50 19.22 -6.53
N LEU A 110 -8.25 18.47 -5.72
CA LEU A 110 -9.14 17.41 -6.23
C LEU A 110 -10.29 17.98 -7.08
N VAL A 111 -10.87 19.11 -6.68
CA VAL A 111 -11.92 19.79 -7.46
C VAL A 111 -11.36 20.26 -8.80
N GLU A 112 -10.20 20.90 -8.81
CA GLU A 112 -9.53 21.31 -10.05
C GLU A 112 -9.19 20.11 -10.93
N PHE A 113 -8.71 19.01 -10.34
CA PHE A 113 -8.39 17.79 -11.05
C PHE A 113 -9.61 17.23 -11.82
N VAL A 114 -10.78 17.18 -11.18
CA VAL A 114 -12.04 16.75 -11.81
C VAL A 114 -12.53 17.78 -12.84
N ALA A 115 -12.41 19.08 -12.56
CA ALA A 115 -12.79 20.14 -13.48
C ALA A 115 -12.01 20.09 -14.81
N ARG A 116 -10.79 19.53 -14.81
CA ARG A 116 -10.01 19.23 -16.02
C ARG A 116 -10.47 17.98 -16.79
N GLY A 117 -11.53 17.31 -16.34
CA GLY A 117 -12.10 16.11 -16.98
C GLY A 117 -11.45 14.79 -16.56
N ASN A 118 -10.66 14.78 -15.48
CA ASN A 118 -10.05 13.57 -14.94
C ASN A 118 -11.02 12.81 -14.02
N SER A 119 -10.71 11.55 -13.71
CA SER A 119 -11.58 10.68 -12.90
C SER A 119 -11.08 10.49 -11.48
N ILE A 120 -11.98 10.57 -10.51
CA ILE A 120 -11.75 10.10 -9.14
C ILE A 120 -12.54 8.81 -8.93
N VAL A 121 -11.86 7.78 -8.42
CA VAL A 121 -12.46 6.52 -8.00
C VAL A 121 -12.37 6.45 -6.48
N LEU A 122 -13.53 6.33 -5.83
CA LEU A 122 -13.64 6.13 -4.39
C LEU A 122 -13.86 4.64 -4.14
N THR A 123 -13.10 4.07 -3.21
CA THR A 123 -13.36 2.70 -2.74
C THR A 123 -13.95 2.76 -1.34
N GLY A 124 -15.03 2.01 -1.11
CA GLY A 124 -15.72 1.91 0.18
C GLY A 124 -16.44 0.59 0.32
#